data_AF-A0A845SHM8-F1
#
_entry.id   AF-A0A845SHM8-F1
#
_cell.length_a   1.000
_cell.length_b   1.000
_cell.length_c   1.000
_cell.angle_alpha   90.00
_cell.angle_beta   90.00
_cell.angle_gamma   90.00
#
_symmetry.space_group_name_H-M   'P 1'
#
loop_
_entity.id
_entity.type
_entity.pdbx_description
1 polymer ?
#
loop_
_entity_poly.entity_id
_entity_poly.type
_entity_poly.pdbx_seq_one_letter_code
_entity_poly.pdbx_strand_id
1 'polypeptide(L)'
;MLDRITGMQVFSRAARMGSISGAARLLGLSPGMATKHLDALEGRLGVRLFQRSTRRLSLTEAGQQYLQALNRLLPELEEVENMLASQRIEAGGMLRLNAPLSFGARYIAPLIPAFSLRHPGVTVELGLNDRVVDLIDEGWDLTIRVGALKDSRLVSRRLTDCSMVVCASPAYWRRYGRPVRITDLSGHNCLGSMISNIAQADAWVFGSKREKKIAITGTLRANNGDALLAAATAGLGVIYEPEFIVADALARGDLEAVALDTETAGLGGIHLVYATRYAFPAKIRVMIDFLVAAFQPRPPWATPASG
;
A
#
# COMPACT_ATOMS: atom_id res chain seq x y z
N MET A 1 -15.52 -12.21 33.05
CA MET A 1 -14.83 -11.01 32.50
C MET A 1 -15.04 -11.03 31.00
N LEU A 2 -15.41 -9.91 30.37
CA LEU A 2 -15.60 -9.87 28.92
C LEU A 2 -14.24 -9.94 28.22
N ASP A 3 -14.19 -10.67 27.10
CA ASP A 3 -12.95 -10.81 26.34
C ASP A 3 -12.47 -9.45 25.78
N ARG A 4 -11.18 -9.16 26.01
CA ARG A 4 -10.55 -7.89 25.67
C ARG A 4 -10.35 -7.75 24.17
N ILE A 5 -9.97 -8.84 23.50
CA ILE A 5 -9.69 -8.83 22.05
C ILE A 5 -10.99 -8.59 21.28
N THR A 6 -12.07 -9.27 21.67
CA THR A 6 -13.43 -9.03 21.15
C THR A 6 -13.84 -7.57 21.37
N GLY A 7 -13.55 -6.99 22.54
CA GLY A 7 -13.78 -5.56 22.78
C GLY A 7 -13.02 -4.65 21.83
N MET A 8 -11.74 -4.94 21.57
CA MET A 8 -10.91 -4.20 20.61
C MET A 8 -11.45 -4.33 19.18
N GLN A 9 -11.85 -5.53 18.76
CA GLN A 9 -12.44 -5.79 17.45
C GLN A 9 -13.77 -5.04 17.27
N VAL A 10 -14.67 -5.09 18.27
CA VAL A 10 -15.94 -4.34 18.28
C VAL A 10 -15.67 -2.85 18.12
N PHE A 11 -14.77 -2.27 18.92
CA PHE A 11 -14.41 -0.86 18.83
C PHE A 11 -13.86 -0.50 17.43
N SER A 12 -12.88 -1.26 16.94
CA SER A 12 -12.21 -1.00 15.66
C SER A 12 -13.17 -1.08 14.46
N ARG A 13 -14.10 -2.04 14.47
CA ARG A 13 -15.12 -2.17 13.41
C ARG A 13 -16.19 -1.10 13.53
N ALA A 14 -16.63 -0.76 14.74
CA ALA A 14 -17.63 0.29 14.96
C ALA A 14 -17.11 1.66 14.52
N ALA A 15 -15.83 1.95 14.76
CA ALA A 15 -15.18 3.18 14.34
C ALA A 15 -15.17 3.37 12.81
N ARG A 16 -14.90 2.28 12.07
CA ARG A 16 -14.92 2.28 10.60
C ARG A 16 -16.33 2.39 10.03
N MET A 17 -17.30 1.72 10.65
CA MET A 17 -18.67 1.65 10.15
C MET A 17 -19.56 2.81 10.61
N GLY A 18 -19.11 3.60 11.60
CA GLY A 18 -19.95 4.58 12.28
C GLY A 18 -21.13 3.95 13.05
N SER A 19 -21.08 2.65 13.33
CA SER A 19 -22.21 1.90 13.92
C SER A 19 -21.74 0.71 14.75
N ILE A 20 -22.11 0.71 16.05
CA ILE A 20 -21.89 -0.41 16.96
C ILE A 20 -22.72 -1.62 16.52
N SER A 21 -23.98 -1.41 16.13
CA SER A 21 -24.85 -2.48 15.63
C SER A 21 -24.33 -3.09 14.33
N GLY A 22 -23.72 -2.28 13.45
CA GLY A 22 -23.05 -2.76 12.24
C GLY A 22 -21.85 -3.65 12.57
N ALA A 23 -21.01 -3.23 13.52
CA ALA A 23 -19.87 -4.02 14.00
C ALA A 23 -20.30 -5.33 14.65
N ALA A 24 -21.36 -5.30 15.47
CA ALA A 24 -21.91 -6.48 16.12
C ALA A 24 -22.29 -7.57 15.10
N ARG A 25 -22.97 -7.17 14.02
CA ARG A 25 -23.39 -8.08 12.94
C ARG A 25 -22.20 -8.74 12.24
N LEU A 26 -21.11 -7.99 11.99
CA LEU A 26 -19.91 -8.55 11.37
C LEU A 26 -19.19 -9.57 12.27
N LEU A 27 -19.30 -9.40 13.59
CA LEU A 27 -18.64 -10.25 14.58
C LEU A 27 -19.54 -11.39 15.09
N GLY A 28 -20.75 -11.54 14.55
CA GLY A 28 -21.71 -12.56 15.02
C GLY A 28 -22.24 -12.30 16.43
N LEU A 29 -22.20 -11.05 16.90
CA LEU A 29 -22.66 -10.65 18.23
C LEU A 29 -24.02 -9.96 18.18
N SER A 30 -24.77 -10.02 19.29
CA SER A 30 -25.93 -9.14 19.46
C SER A 30 -25.48 -7.69 19.73
N PRO A 31 -26.27 -6.67 19.34
CA PRO A 31 -25.94 -5.27 19.63
C PRO A 31 -25.70 -5.00 21.12
N GLY A 32 -26.48 -5.64 22.00
CA GLY A 32 -26.30 -5.55 23.44
C GLY A 32 -24.96 -6.13 23.92
N MET A 33 -24.51 -7.25 23.34
CA MET A 33 -23.21 -7.83 23.65
C MET A 33 -22.05 -6.96 23.15
N ALA A 34 -22.15 -6.42 21.93
CA ALA A 34 -21.15 -5.49 21.41
C ALA A 34 -21.01 -4.24 22.31
N THR A 35 -22.14 -3.66 22.76
CA THR A 35 -22.12 -2.55 23.71
C THR A 35 -21.46 -2.94 25.03
N LYS A 36 -21.76 -4.11 25.59
CA LYS A 36 -21.11 -4.61 26.82
C LYS A 36 -19.59 -4.76 26.66
N HIS A 37 -19.13 -5.35 25.55
CA HIS A 37 -17.70 -5.48 25.27
C HIS A 37 -17.00 -4.13 25.14
N LEU A 38 -17.65 -3.16 24.48
CA LEU A 38 -17.14 -1.80 24.35
C LEU A 38 -17.11 -1.06 25.69
N ASP A 39 -18.17 -1.13 26.49
CA ASP A 39 -18.22 -0.53 27.83
C ASP A 39 -17.17 -1.13 28.76
N ALA A 40 -16.95 -2.45 28.71
CA ALA A 40 -15.90 -3.11 29.48
C ALA A 40 -14.49 -2.71 29.04
N LEU A 41 -14.28 -2.51 27.73
CA LEU A 41 -13.02 -2.01 27.19
C LEU A 41 -12.74 -0.57 27.66
N GLU A 42 -13.71 0.33 27.50
CA GLU A 42 -13.62 1.72 27.97
C GLU A 42 -13.41 1.78 29.49
N GLY A 43 -14.14 0.96 30.26
CA GLY A 43 -13.97 0.85 31.70
C GLY A 43 -12.58 0.39 32.12
N ARG A 44 -11.99 -0.56 31.37
CA ARG A 44 -10.61 -1.00 31.60
C ARG A 44 -9.58 0.07 31.28
N LEU A 45 -9.81 0.86 30.23
CA LEU A 45 -8.90 1.94 29.82
C LEU A 45 -9.06 3.20 30.67
N GLY A 46 -10.16 3.33 31.41
CA GLY A 46 -10.49 4.52 32.20
C GLY A 46 -10.90 5.73 31.36
N VAL A 47 -11.09 5.57 30.06
CA VAL A 47 -11.41 6.65 29.12
C VAL A 47 -12.49 6.22 28.12
N ARG A 48 -13.30 7.17 27.68
CA ARG A 48 -14.26 6.96 26.59
C ARG A 48 -13.53 7.06 25.25
N LEU A 49 -13.78 6.08 24.37
CA LEU A 49 -13.25 6.04 23.01
C LEU A 49 -14.24 6.62 21.99
N PHE A 50 -15.54 6.60 22.31
CA PHE A 50 -16.58 7.26 21.52
C PHE A 50 -17.27 8.40 22.27
N GLN A 51 -17.59 9.47 21.55
CA GLN A 51 -18.57 10.47 21.94
C GLN A 51 -19.97 9.92 21.63
N ARG A 52 -20.74 9.63 22.70
CA ARG A 52 -22.13 9.18 22.57
C ARG A 52 -23.05 10.39 22.43
N SER A 53 -23.27 10.85 21.21
CA SER A 53 -24.41 11.71 20.88
C SER A 53 -25.50 10.87 20.21
N THR A 54 -26.78 11.22 20.41
CA THR A 54 -27.94 10.49 19.86
C THR A 54 -28.05 10.54 18.34
N ARG A 55 -27.16 11.25 17.63
CA ARG A 55 -27.19 11.42 16.17
C ARG A 55 -25.95 10.93 15.42
N ARG A 56 -24.78 10.82 16.06
CA ARG A 56 -23.55 10.30 15.42
C ARG A 56 -22.61 9.65 16.43
N LEU A 57 -22.02 8.54 16.00
CA LEU A 57 -20.91 7.87 16.67
C LEU A 57 -19.60 8.52 16.19
N SER A 58 -18.98 9.34 17.05
CA SER A 58 -17.72 10.03 16.76
C SER A 58 -16.62 9.55 17.70
N LEU A 59 -15.38 9.47 17.24
CA LEU A 59 -14.24 9.10 18.08
C LEU A 59 -13.81 10.28 18.96
N THR A 60 -13.41 9.98 20.20
CA THR A 60 -12.62 10.91 21.03
C THR A 60 -11.17 10.95 20.54
N GLU A 61 -10.37 11.89 21.03
CA GLU A 61 -8.92 11.91 20.76
C GLU A 61 -8.25 10.59 21.21
N ALA A 62 -8.59 10.11 22.42
CA ALA A 62 -8.14 8.80 22.90
C ALA A 62 -8.62 7.66 21.99
N GLY A 63 -9.84 7.74 21.46
CA GLY A 63 -10.37 6.81 20.47
C GLY A 63 -9.56 6.79 19.18
N GLN A 64 -9.13 7.95 18.67
CA GLN A 64 -8.31 8.04 17.46
C GLN A 64 -6.93 7.41 17.67
N GLN A 65 -6.26 7.75 18.78
CA GLN A 65 -4.95 7.17 19.12
C GLN A 65 -5.05 5.65 19.32
N TYR A 66 -6.10 5.20 20.01
CA TYR A 66 -6.31 3.77 20.26
C TYR A 66 -6.63 3.01 18.96
N LEU A 67 -7.42 3.60 18.05
CA LEU A 67 -7.69 3.02 16.74
C LEU A 67 -6.41 2.87 15.90
N GLN A 68 -5.54 3.89 15.91
CA GLN A 68 -4.24 3.81 15.24
C GLN A 68 -3.40 2.66 15.79
N ALA A 69 -3.33 2.50 17.12
CA ALA A 69 -2.61 1.39 17.74
C ALA A 69 -3.21 0.02 17.36
N LEU A 70 -4.53 -0.11 17.39
CA LEU A 70 -5.22 -1.36 17.04
C LEU A 70 -5.11 -1.74 15.56
N ASN A 71 -4.98 -0.76 14.66
CA ASN A 71 -4.72 -1.02 13.24
C ASN A 71 -3.39 -1.73 13.01
N ARG A 72 -2.44 -1.65 13.96
CA ARG A 72 -1.20 -2.43 13.95
C ARG A 72 -1.35 -3.74 14.73
N LEU A 73 -1.87 -3.68 15.95
CA LEU A 73 -1.85 -4.81 16.89
C LEU A 73 -2.81 -5.96 16.53
N LEU A 74 -4.02 -5.67 16.04
CA LEU A 74 -4.98 -6.73 15.73
C LEU A 74 -4.50 -7.60 14.55
N PRO A 75 -3.96 -7.04 13.45
CA PRO A 75 -3.34 -7.85 12.41
C PRO A 75 -2.16 -8.71 12.90
N GLU A 76 -1.28 -8.16 13.76
CA GLU A 76 -0.15 -8.92 14.34
C GLU A 76 -0.63 -10.10 15.20
N LEU A 77 -1.70 -9.90 15.99
CA LEU A 77 -2.29 -10.97 16.79
C LEU A 77 -2.94 -12.05 15.92
N GLU A 78 -3.73 -11.65 14.92
CA GLU A 78 -4.30 -12.58 13.95
C GLU A 78 -3.20 -13.36 13.23
N GLU A 79 -2.06 -12.75 12.93
CA GLU A 79 -0.89 -13.41 12.34
C GLU A 79 -0.32 -14.51 13.24
N VAL A 80 -0.14 -14.24 14.54
CA VAL A 80 0.35 -15.23 15.51
C VAL A 80 -0.61 -16.41 15.66
N GLU A 81 -1.91 -16.14 15.80
CA GLU A 81 -2.93 -17.20 15.91
C GLU A 81 -2.99 -18.05 14.64
N ASN A 82 -2.91 -17.41 13.47
CA ASN A 82 -2.86 -18.10 12.18
C ASN A 82 -1.56 -18.89 11.99
N MET A 83 -0.42 -18.43 12.50
CA MET A 83 0.84 -19.17 12.47
C MET A 83 0.73 -20.46 13.27
N LEU A 84 0.09 -20.44 14.45
CA LEU A 84 -0.13 -21.64 15.26
C LEU A 84 -1.10 -22.63 14.59
N ALA A 85 -2.15 -22.13 13.94
CA ALA A 85 -3.08 -22.97 13.18
C ALA A 85 -2.44 -23.62 11.93
N SER A 86 -1.34 -23.06 11.43
CA SER A 86 -0.65 -23.48 10.20
C SER A 86 0.17 -24.75 10.31
N GLN A 87 0.65 -25.10 11.51
CA GLN A 87 1.53 -26.25 11.72
C GLN A 87 0.87 -27.60 11.35
N ARG A 88 -0.44 -27.62 11.05
CA ARG A 88 -1.20 -28.81 10.68
C ARG A 88 -1.54 -28.97 9.19
N ILE A 89 -1.28 -27.98 8.33
CA ILE A 89 -1.72 -28.04 6.92
C ILE A 89 -0.57 -27.60 6.00
N GLU A 90 0.00 -28.54 5.26
CA GLU A 90 0.90 -28.24 4.14
C GLU A 90 0.20 -27.31 3.14
N ALA A 91 0.84 -26.18 2.81
CA ALA A 91 0.30 -25.26 1.82
C ALA A 91 0.37 -25.89 0.42
N GLY A 92 -0.77 -25.97 -0.26
CA GLY A 92 -0.83 -26.53 -1.61
C GLY A 92 -1.92 -25.94 -2.50
N GLY A 93 -1.81 -26.19 -3.81
CA GLY A 93 -2.75 -25.78 -4.85
C GLY A 93 -2.30 -24.54 -5.65
N MET A 94 -3.18 -24.06 -6.53
CA MET A 94 -2.92 -22.87 -7.35
C MET A 94 -3.13 -21.59 -6.51
N LEU A 95 -2.12 -20.71 -6.48
CA LEU A 95 -2.17 -19.37 -5.90
C LEU A 95 -2.16 -18.34 -7.03
N ARG A 96 -3.27 -17.63 -7.23
CA ARG A 96 -3.38 -16.56 -8.24
C ARG A 96 -2.97 -15.22 -7.62
N LEU A 97 -1.79 -14.73 -8.01
CA LEU A 97 -1.19 -13.49 -7.53
C LEU A 97 -1.22 -12.42 -8.62
N ASN A 98 -1.82 -11.27 -8.34
CA ASN A 98 -1.78 -10.10 -9.22
C ASN A 98 -0.85 -9.00 -8.67
N ALA A 99 -0.12 -8.31 -9.55
CA ALA A 99 0.72 -7.17 -9.20
C ALA A 99 0.78 -6.12 -10.34
N PRO A 100 1.11 -4.85 -10.03
CA PRO A 100 1.43 -3.84 -11.05
C PRO A 100 2.59 -4.32 -11.92
N LEU A 101 2.59 -3.97 -13.20
CA LEU A 101 3.49 -4.57 -14.19
C LEU A 101 4.96 -4.35 -13.84
N SER A 102 5.36 -3.08 -13.68
CA SER A 102 6.75 -2.72 -13.39
C SER A 102 7.22 -3.25 -12.03
N PHE A 103 6.35 -3.22 -11.01
CA PHE A 103 6.68 -3.73 -9.68
C PHE A 103 6.82 -5.26 -9.67
N GLY A 104 5.86 -5.94 -10.29
CA GLY A 104 5.80 -7.38 -10.33
C GLY A 104 6.94 -7.99 -11.15
N ALA A 105 7.27 -7.40 -12.30
CA ALA A 105 8.39 -7.86 -13.12
C ALA A 105 9.75 -7.70 -12.42
N ARG A 106 9.96 -6.57 -11.72
CA ARG A 106 11.25 -6.24 -11.09
C ARG A 106 11.47 -6.87 -9.73
N TYR A 107 10.43 -7.00 -8.91
CA TYR A 107 10.58 -7.35 -7.49
C TYR A 107 9.79 -8.58 -7.04
N ILE A 108 8.80 -9.04 -7.81
CA ILE A 108 8.00 -10.22 -7.44
C ILE A 108 8.42 -11.44 -8.22
N ALA A 109 8.48 -11.34 -9.56
CA ALA A 109 8.88 -12.44 -10.43
C ALA A 109 10.25 -13.04 -10.04
N PRO A 110 11.29 -12.26 -9.69
CA PRO A 110 12.57 -12.81 -9.26
C PRO A 110 12.52 -13.58 -7.93
N LEU A 111 11.49 -13.37 -7.11
CA LEU A 111 11.33 -14.06 -5.83
C LEU A 111 10.57 -15.40 -5.97
N ILE A 112 9.83 -15.59 -7.07
CA ILE A 112 9.01 -16.80 -7.29
C ILE A 112 9.84 -18.10 -7.27
N PRO A 113 11.05 -18.19 -7.87
CA PRO A 113 11.85 -19.41 -7.81
C PRO A 113 12.17 -19.85 -6.38
N ALA A 114 12.59 -18.90 -5.51
CA ALA A 114 12.89 -19.18 -4.12
C ALA A 114 11.62 -19.56 -3.32
N PHE A 115 10.49 -18.94 -3.63
CA PHE A 115 9.19 -19.33 -3.06
C PHE A 115 8.81 -20.76 -3.43
N SER A 116 8.90 -21.11 -4.72
CA SER A 116 8.54 -22.43 -5.23
C SER A 116 9.42 -23.55 -4.66
N LEU A 117 10.70 -23.29 -4.40
CA LEU A 117 11.59 -24.23 -3.71
C LEU A 117 11.17 -24.46 -2.24
N ARG A 118 10.71 -23.39 -1.56
CA ARG A 118 10.28 -23.47 -0.15
C ARG A 118 8.89 -24.08 0.02
N HIS A 119 8.03 -23.93 -0.98
CA HIS A 119 6.63 -24.37 -0.97
C HIS A 119 6.26 -25.13 -2.25
N PRO A 120 6.83 -26.34 -2.47
CA PRO A 120 6.67 -27.08 -3.73
C PRO A 120 5.23 -27.51 -4.03
N GLY A 121 4.36 -27.57 -3.00
CA GLY A 121 2.93 -27.86 -3.18
C GLY A 121 2.13 -26.71 -3.78
N VAL A 122 2.69 -25.48 -3.83
CA VAL A 122 2.01 -24.27 -4.31
C VAL A 122 2.45 -23.94 -5.73
N THR A 123 1.52 -23.94 -6.66
CA THR A 123 1.74 -23.39 -8.01
C THR A 123 1.34 -21.92 -8.03
N VAL A 124 2.17 -21.04 -8.56
CA VAL A 124 1.86 -19.60 -8.62
C VAL A 124 1.45 -19.22 -10.04
N GLU A 125 0.24 -18.67 -10.19
CA GLU A 125 -0.19 -17.96 -11.39
C GLU A 125 0.02 -16.46 -11.16
N LEU A 126 1.03 -15.89 -11.82
CA LEU A 126 1.42 -14.48 -11.66
C LEU A 126 0.82 -13.62 -12.79
N GLY A 127 -0.17 -12.80 -12.48
CA GLY A 127 -0.74 -11.83 -13.41
C GLY A 127 -0.17 -10.43 -13.21
N LEU A 128 0.47 -9.88 -14.23
CA LEU A 128 1.07 -8.54 -14.20
C LEU A 128 0.26 -7.56 -15.06
N ASN A 129 -0.33 -6.54 -14.44
CA ASN A 129 -1.04 -5.48 -15.15
C ASN A 129 -1.26 -4.26 -14.25
N ASP A 130 -1.40 -3.09 -14.87
CA ASP A 130 -1.59 -1.81 -14.17
C ASP A 130 -3.07 -1.37 -14.12
N ARG A 131 -4.01 -2.24 -14.55
CA ARG A 131 -5.44 -1.96 -14.45
C ARG A 131 -5.95 -2.23 -13.03
N VAL A 132 -7.01 -1.54 -12.64
CA VAL A 132 -7.71 -1.87 -11.40
C VAL A 132 -8.46 -3.18 -11.63
N VAL A 133 -7.96 -4.27 -11.04
CA VAL A 133 -8.65 -5.58 -11.04
C VAL A 133 -9.68 -5.64 -9.91
N ASP A 134 -10.78 -6.36 -10.09
CA ASP A 134 -11.61 -6.79 -8.95
C ASP A 134 -11.09 -8.15 -8.47
N LEU A 135 -10.56 -8.19 -7.25
CA LEU A 135 -9.96 -9.40 -6.69
C LEU A 135 -10.96 -10.55 -6.61
N ILE A 136 -12.23 -10.25 -6.30
CA ILE A 136 -13.28 -11.25 -6.08
C ILE A 136 -13.82 -11.73 -7.42
N ASP A 137 -14.22 -10.81 -8.29
CA ASP A 137 -14.88 -11.16 -9.55
C ASP A 137 -13.91 -11.83 -10.54
N GLU A 138 -12.62 -11.48 -10.49
CA GLU A 138 -11.60 -12.07 -11.36
C GLU A 138 -10.89 -13.29 -10.74
N GLY A 139 -11.26 -13.63 -9.50
CA GLY A 139 -10.75 -14.82 -8.81
C GLY A 139 -9.27 -14.75 -8.47
N TRP A 140 -8.75 -13.57 -8.13
CA TRP A 140 -7.40 -13.42 -7.59
C TRP A 140 -7.39 -13.80 -6.10
N ASP A 141 -6.40 -14.58 -5.68
CA ASP A 141 -6.24 -14.93 -4.26
C ASP A 141 -5.59 -13.77 -3.49
N LEU A 142 -4.57 -13.15 -4.10
CA LEU A 142 -3.74 -12.11 -3.51
C LEU A 142 -3.42 -11.04 -4.57
N THR A 143 -3.49 -9.77 -4.21
CA THR A 143 -3.13 -8.66 -5.10
C THR A 143 -2.19 -7.69 -4.41
N ILE A 144 -1.13 -7.29 -5.10
CA ILE A 144 -0.26 -6.19 -4.70
C ILE A 144 -0.84 -4.88 -5.23
N ARG A 145 -0.97 -3.88 -4.37
CA ARG A 145 -1.47 -2.54 -4.70
C ARG A 145 -0.46 -1.50 -4.28
N VAL A 146 -0.16 -0.57 -5.18
CA VAL A 146 0.61 0.64 -4.88
C VAL A 146 -0.37 1.78 -4.69
N GLY A 147 -0.25 2.52 -3.58
CA GLY A 147 -1.17 3.62 -3.30
C GLY A 147 -1.94 3.46 -2.00
N ALA A 148 -2.59 4.56 -1.59
CA ALA A 148 -3.64 4.52 -0.59
C ALA A 148 -4.80 3.65 -1.08
N LEU A 149 -5.25 2.72 -0.23
CA LEU A 149 -6.38 1.85 -0.52
C LEU A 149 -7.68 2.58 -0.21
N LYS A 150 -8.69 2.42 -1.08
CA LYS A 150 -10.07 2.82 -0.75
C LYS A 150 -10.64 1.82 0.26
N ASP A 151 -11.50 2.29 1.16
CA ASP A 151 -12.21 1.41 2.09
C ASP A 151 -12.92 0.29 1.32
N SER A 152 -12.53 -0.95 1.59
CA SER A 152 -13.11 -2.12 0.98
C SER A 152 -13.30 -3.21 2.03
N ARG A 153 -14.07 -4.25 1.69
CA ARG A 153 -14.22 -5.44 2.54
C ARG A 153 -12.96 -6.33 2.55
N LEU A 154 -11.91 -5.94 1.84
CA LEU A 154 -10.66 -6.68 1.73
C LEU A 154 -9.75 -6.36 2.91
N VAL A 155 -8.93 -7.33 3.29
CA VAL A 155 -7.84 -7.10 4.26
C VAL A 155 -6.62 -6.63 3.50
N SER A 156 -5.92 -5.67 4.10
CA SER A 156 -4.67 -5.16 3.61
C SER A 156 -3.56 -5.35 4.64
N ARG A 157 -2.40 -5.81 4.17
CA ARG A 157 -1.15 -5.82 4.91
C ARG A 157 -0.14 -4.95 4.18
N ARG A 158 0.41 -3.95 4.86
CA ARG A 158 1.46 -3.10 4.28
C ARG A 158 2.73 -3.93 4.09
N LEU A 159 3.26 -3.93 2.88
CA LEU A 159 4.50 -4.63 2.50
C LEU A 159 5.70 -3.73 2.76
N THR A 160 5.67 -2.51 2.21
CA THR A 160 6.76 -1.54 2.35
C THR A 160 6.31 -0.14 1.95
N ASP A 161 7.19 0.83 2.13
CA ASP A 161 7.02 2.21 1.70
C ASP A 161 7.83 2.53 0.45
N CYS A 162 7.31 3.49 -0.31
CA CYS A 162 7.98 4.01 -1.49
C CYS A 162 7.57 5.47 -1.69
N SER A 163 8.56 6.28 -2.04
CA SER A 163 8.39 7.70 -2.36
C SER A 163 8.37 7.90 -3.87
N MET A 164 7.81 9.03 -4.29
CA MET A 164 7.93 9.48 -5.67
C MET A 164 9.24 10.25 -5.85
N VAL A 165 9.81 10.22 -7.06
CA VAL A 165 11.07 10.88 -7.39
C VAL A 165 10.91 11.66 -8.70
N VAL A 166 11.29 12.94 -8.68
CA VAL A 166 11.39 13.76 -9.89
C VAL A 166 12.80 13.61 -10.47
N CYS A 167 12.89 13.15 -11.71
CA CYS A 167 14.17 12.93 -12.37
C CYS A 167 14.08 13.08 -13.90
N ALA A 168 15.23 13.28 -14.53
CA ALA A 168 15.42 13.24 -15.97
C ALA A 168 16.86 12.82 -16.27
N SER A 169 17.21 12.57 -17.53
CA SER A 169 18.60 12.27 -17.87
C SER A 169 19.52 13.47 -17.61
N PRO A 170 20.80 13.25 -17.28
CA PRO A 170 21.79 14.33 -17.15
C PRO A 170 21.89 15.20 -18.41
N ALA A 171 21.68 14.60 -19.60
CA ALA A 171 21.68 15.33 -20.87
C ALA A 171 20.52 16.33 -20.97
N TYR A 172 19.33 15.95 -20.49
CA TYR A 172 18.17 16.84 -20.41
C TYR A 172 18.45 18.02 -19.47
N TRP A 173 19.00 17.76 -18.27
CA TRP A 173 19.35 18.82 -17.31
C TRP A 173 20.41 19.79 -17.80
N ARG A 174 21.42 19.31 -18.54
CA ARG A 174 22.41 20.21 -19.17
C ARG A 174 21.79 21.15 -20.19
N ARG A 175 20.75 20.70 -20.91
CA ARG A 175 20.12 21.49 -21.97
C ARG A 175 19.06 22.46 -21.45
N TYR A 176 18.27 22.06 -20.46
CA TYR A 176 17.10 22.81 -20.00
C TYR A 176 17.24 23.40 -18.59
N GLY A 177 18.34 23.13 -17.90
CA GLY A 177 18.53 23.51 -16.49
C GLY A 177 17.79 22.57 -15.53
N ARG A 178 18.10 22.69 -14.24
CA ARG A 178 17.44 21.93 -13.17
C ARG A 178 16.40 22.84 -12.49
N PRO A 179 15.15 22.38 -12.31
CA PRO A 179 14.17 23.11 -11.53
C PRO A 179 14.57 23.11 -10.05
N VAL A 180 14.30 24.22 -9.35
CA VAL A 180 14.53 24.34 -7.89
C VAL A 180 13.20 24.41 -7.14
N ARG A 181 12.14 24.92 -7.80
CA ARG A 181 10.78 24.95 -7.25
C ARG A 181 9.86 24.06 -8.04
N ILE A 182 8.84 23.51 -7.37
CA ILE A 182 7.81 22.72 -8.06
C ILE A 182 7.11 23.50 -9.19
N THR A 183 7.03 24.84 -9.09
CA THR A 183 6.45 25.71 -10.14
C THR A 183 7.31 25.80 -11.38
N ASP A 184 8.62 25.58 -11.28
CA ASP A 184 9.53 25.64 -12.43
C ASP A 184 9.28 24.45 -13.38
N LEU A 185 8.65 23.37 -12.90
CA LEU A 185 8.28 22.21 -13.70
C LEU A 185 7.31 22.53 -14.85
N SER A 186 6.48 23.57 -14.72
CA SER A 186 5.59 24.01 -15.80
C SER A 186 6.35 24.48 -17.05
N GLY A 187 7.64 24.81 -16.92
CA GLY A 187 8.54 25.15 -18.03
C GLY A 187 9.26 23.95 -18.67
N HIS A 188 9.05 22.73 -18.15
CA HIS A 188 9.71 21.52 -18.65
C HIS A 188 8.74 20.61 -19.44
N ASN A 189 9.32 19.70 -20.23
CA ASN A 189 8.58 18.63 -20.92
C ASN A 189 8.32 17.50 -19.91
N CYS A 190 7.25 17.60 -19.15
CA CYS A 190 6.88 16.64 -18.10
C CYS A 190 6.08 15.48 -18.68
N LEU A 191 6.68 14.29 -18.71
CA LEU A 191 6.04 13.09 -19.23
C LEU A 191 5.13 12.51 -18.14
N GLY A 192 3.84 12.34 -18.45
CA GLY A 192 2.85 12.06 -17.41
C GLY A 192 2.20 10.68 -17.51
N SER A 193 1.71 10.17 -16.39
CA SER A 193 1.02 8.89 -16.32
C SER A 193 -0.48 9.05 -16.58
N MET A 194 -1.07 8.11 -17.33
CA MET A 194 -2.52 8.04 -17.57
C MET A 194 -3.29 7.41 -16.39
N ILE A 195 -2.60 6.71 -15.49
CA ILE A 195 -3.21 5.88 -14.44
C ILE A 195 -2.81 6.30 -13.02
N SER A 196 -1.77 7.13 -12.87
CA SER A 196 -1.34 7.65 -11.58
C SER A 196 -2.32 8.71 -11.06
N ASN A 197 -2.56 8.72 -9.75
CA ASN A 197 -3.28 9.81 -9.09
C ASN A 197 -2.35 10.93 -8.57
N ILE A 198 -1.03 10.71 -8.58
CA ILE A 198 -0.01 11.68 -8.14
C ILE A 198 0.64 12.38 -9.33
N ALA A 199 1.04 11.62 -10.35
CA ALA A 199 1.77 12.12 -11.51
C ALA A 199 0.92 12.03 -12.78
N GLN A 200 -0.24 12.71 -12.77
CA GLN A 200 -1.18 12.70 -13.89
C GLN A 200 -0.56 13.36 -15.13
N ALA A 201 -1.16 13.06 -16.28
CA ALA A 201 -0.78 13.54 -17.60
C ALA A 201 -0.79 15.08 -17.78
N ASP A 202 -1.47 15.81 -16.90
CA ASP A 202 -1.68 17.25 -16.95
C ASP A 202 -1.38 17.95 -15.61
N ALA A 203 -1.17 17.20 -14.53
CA ALA A 203 -0.82 17.78 -13.24
C ALA A 203 -0.11 16.81 -12.30
N TRP A 204 0.85 17.34 -11.54
CA TRP A 204 1.59 16.60 -10.53
C TRP A 204 1.29 17.10 -9.12
N VAL A 205 1.25 16.17 -8.16
CA VAL A 205 0.92 16.43 -6.76
C VAL A 205 2.14 16.24 -5.85
N PHE A 206 2.38 17.21 -4.98
CA PHE A 206 3.51 17.31 -4.06
C PHE A 206 3.03 17.54 -2.63
N GLY A 207 3.95 17.40 -1.68
CA GLY A 207 3.71 17.53 -0.25
C GLY A 207 3.37 16.20 0.42
N SER A 208 3.79 16.05 1.67
CA SER A 208 3.54 14.85 2.48
C SER A 208 2.04 14.59 2.72
N LYS A 209 1.20 15.63 2.64
CA LYS A 209 -0.27 15.52 2.71
C LYS A 209 -0.94 15.65 1.33
N ARG A 210 -0.17 15.63 0.24
CA ARG A 210 -0.63 15.75 -1.15
C ARG A 210 -1.43 17.04 -1.42
N GLU A 211 -1.01 18.13 -0.79
CA GLU A 211 -1.73 19.40 -0.75
C GLU A 211 -1.37 20.37 -1.88
N LYS A 212 -0.22 20.19 -2.54
CA LYS A 212 0.22 21.08 -3.63
C LYS A 212 0.06 20.41 -4.97
N LYS A 213 -0.70 21.03 -5.89
CA LYS A 213 -0.90 20.53 -7.26
C LYS A 213 -0.36 21.55 -8.26
N ILE A 214 0.48 21.10 -9.17
CA ILE A 214 1.08 21.92 -10.23
C ILE A 214 0.62 21.41 -11.59
N ALA A 215 0.19 22.32 -12.46
CA ALA A 215 -0.13 21.99 -13.85
C ALA A 215 1.17 21.78 -14.63
N ILE A 216 1.20 20.72 -15.43
CA ILE A 216 2.35 20.33 -16.25
C ILE A 216 1.91 20.09 -17.68
N THR A 217 2.86 20.17 -18.61
CA THR A 217 2.63 19.83 -20.01
C THR A 217 3.73 18.92 -20.50
N GLY A 218 3.41 18.06 -21.46
CA GLY A 218 4.35 17.09 -21.96
C GLY A 218 3.94 16.46 -23.27
N THR A 219 4.94 15.95 -23.95
CA THR A 219 4.83 15.32 -25.28
C THR A 219 4.51 13.84 -25.22
N LEU A 220 4.65 13.20 -24.04
CA LEU A 220 4.33 11.79 -23.84
C LEU A 220 3.41 11.62 -22.63
N ARG A 221 2.40 10.77 -22.82
CA ARG A 221 1.53 10.25 -21.78
C ARG A 221 1.55 8.74 -21.90
N ALA A 222 1.73 8.01 -20.79
CA ALA A 222 1.76 6.55 -20.83
C ALA A 222 0.98 5.95 -19.66
N ASN A 223 0.44 4.75 -19.85
CA ASN A 223 -0.18 3.98 -18.78
C ASN A 223 0.80 3.05 -18.05
N ASN A 224 2.10 3.17 -18.31
CA ASN A 224 3.14 2.32 -17.73
C ASN A 224 4.41 3.14 -17.45
N GLY A 225 5.01 2.92 -16.28
CA GLY A 225 6.18 3.67 -15.82
C GLY A 225 7.48 3.26 -16.52
N ASP A 226 7.62 2.02 -17.01
CA ASP A 226 8.82 1.61 -17.77
C ASP A 226 8.93 2.36 -19.11
N ALA A 227 7.79 2.66 -19.75
CA ALA A 227 7.75 3.49 -20.95
C ALA A 227 8.20 4.94 -20.67
N LEU A 228 7.76 5.53 -19.55
CA LEU A 228 8.16 6.87 -19.13
C LEU A 228 9.64 6.91 -18.73
N LEU A 229 10.11 5.88 -18.03
CA LEU A 229 11.53 5.70 -17.68
C LEU A 229 12.42 5.64 -18.93
N ALA A 230 12.05 4.84 -19.92
CA ALA A 230 12.82 4.71 -21.17
C ALA A 230 12.90 6.06 -21.90
N ALA A 231 11.79 6.80 -21.99
CA ALA A 231 11.73 8.11 -22.62
C ALA A 231 12.57 9.16 -21.87
N ALA A 232 12.52 9.20 -20.54
CA ALA A 232 13.32 10.11 -19.72
C ALA A 232 14.82 9.82 -19.85
N THR A 233 15.19 8.53 -19.86
CA THR A 233 16.57 8.07 -20.03
C THR A 233 17.12 8.48 -21.41
N ALA A 234 16.29 8.41 -22.45
CA ALA A 234 16.62 8.93 -23.79
C ALA A 234 16.65 10.47 -23.87
N GLY A 235 16.39 11.18 -22.77
CA GLY A 235 16.43 12.64 -22.70
C GLY A 235 15.23 13.35 -23.29
N LEU A 236 14.07 12.69 -23.41
CA LEU A 236 12.85 13.33 -23.88
C LEU A 236 12.36 14.40 -22.89
N GLY A 237 12.37 14.11 -21.59
CA GLY A 237 11.71 14.95 -20.61
C GLY A 237 11.90 14.52 -19.16
N VAL A 238 11.15 15.19 -18.29
CA VAL A 238 11.12 14.97 -16.84
C VAL A 238 10.02 13.98 -16.50
N ILE A 239 10.31 13.04 -15.60
CA ILE A 239 9.34 12.11 -15.05
C ILE A 239 9.21 12.29 -13.54
N TYR A 240 8.05 11.89 -13.02
CA TYR A 240 7.77 11.84 -11.60
C TYR A 240 7.20 10.46 -11.28
N GLU A 241 8.06 9.56 -10.80
CA GLU A 241 7.77 8.12 -10.71
C GLU A 241 8.09 7.56 -9.33
N PRO A 242 7.47 6.43 -8.92
CA PRO A 242 7.91 5.67 -7.76
C PRO A 242 9.40 5.33 -7.82
N GLU A 243 10.08 5.44 -6.68
CA GLU A 243 11.50 5.12 -6.55
C GLU A 243 11.83 3.72 -7.09
N PHE A 244 10.96 2.74 -6.86
CA PHE A 244 11.17 1.36 -7.34
C PHE A 244 11.24 1.24 -8.88
N ILE A 245 10.73 2.23 -9.63
CA ILE A 245 10.83 2.28 -11.10
C ILE A 245 12.15 2.92 -11.55
N VAL A 246 12.66 3.91 -10.83
CA VAL A 246 13.80 4.71 -11.27
C VAL A 246 15.12 4.36 -10.59
N ALA A 247 15.09 3.59 -9.49
CA ALA A 247 16.25 3.31 -8.65
C ALA A 247 17.48 2.81 -9.42
N ASP A 248 17.33 1.80 -10.28
CA ASP A 248 18.46 1.27 -11.05
C ASP A 248 19.04 2.29 -12.04
N ALA A 249 18.18 3.11 -12.67
CA ALA A 249 18.61 4.13 -13.60
C ALA A 249 19.31 5.29 -12.89
N LEU A 250 18.86 5.65 -11.68
CA LEU A 250 19.54 6.61 -10.81
C LEU A 250 20.90 6.06 -10.36
N ALA A 251 20.96 4.80 -9.94
CA ALA A 251 22.19 4.16 -9.48
C ALA A 251 23.26 4.07 -10.58
N ARG A 252 22.85 3.86 -11.84
CA ARG A 252 23.75 3.86 -13.01
C ARG A 252 24.11 5.26 -13.53
N GLY A 253 23.45 6.31 -13.04
CA GLY A 253 23.62 7.68 -13.54
C GLY A 253 22.94 7.94 -14.91
N ASP A 254 22.09 7.02 -15.36
CA ASP A 254 21.26 7.20 -16.56
C ASP A 254 20.21 8.31 -16.34
N LEU A 255 19.76 8.44 -15.09
CA LEU A 255 18.89 9.51 -14.61
C LEU A 255 19.54 10.24 -13.43
N GLU A 256 19.15 11.49 -13.26
CA GLU A 256 19.54 12.34 -12.14
C GLU A 256 18.28 12.92 -11.49
N ALA A 257 18.12 12.67 -10.19
CA ALA A 257 17.05 13.23 -9.39
C ALA A 257 17.33 14.69 -9.02
N VAL A 258 16.26 15.48 -8.84
CA VAL A 258 16.35 16.88 -8.42
C VAL A 258 15.67 17.09 -7.07
N ALA A 259 16.29 17.89 -6.21
CA ALA A 259 15.69 18.36 -4.98
C ALA A 259 14.89 19.64 -5.26
N LEU A 260 13.63 19.66 -4.84
CA LEU A 260 12.71 20.79 -5.03
C LEU A 260 12.41 21.45 -3.68
N ASP A 261 11.91 22.68 -3.74
CA ASP A 261 11.43 23.48 -2.60
C ASP A 261 10.27 22.85 -1.80
N THR A 262 9.73 21.74 -2.29
CA THR A 262 8.64 20.98 -1.67
C THR A 262 8.95 19.49 -1.74
N GLU A 263 8.68 18.78 -0.65
CA GLU A 263 8.76 17.33 -0.59
C GLU A 263 7.90 16.64 -1.67
N THR A 264 8.40 15.54 -2.19
CA THR A 264 7.63 14.64 -3.05
C THR A 264 6.52 13.95 -2.27
N ALA A 265 5.42 13.65 -2.95
CA ALA A 265 4.31 12.92 -2.36
C ALA A 265 4.71 11.48 -2.01
N GLY A 266 4.34 11.02 -0.82
CA GLY A 266 4.40 9.61 -0.47
C GLY A 266 3.35 8.81 -1.25
N LEU A 267 3.68 7.60 -1.71
CA LEU A 267 2.71 6.74 -2.39
C LEU A 267 1.58 6.26 -1.48
N GLY A 268 1.77 6.33 -0.17
CA GLY A 268 0.82 5.80 0.81
C GLY A 268 1.02 4.30 1.06
N GLY A 269 2.11 3.73 0.57
CA GLY A 269 2.52 2.34 0.81
C GLY A 269 2.28 1.41 -0.37
N ILE A 270 2.97 0.27 -0.33
CA ILE A 270 2.72 -0.91 -1.17
C ILE A 270 2.07 -1.95 -0.28
N HIS A 271 0.93 -2.49 -0.70
CA HIS A 271 0.09 -3.35 0.13
C HIS A 271 -0.19 -4.68 -0.54
N LEU A 272 -0.22 -5.72 0.27
CA LEU A 272 -0.81 -7.02 -0.03
C LEU A 272 -2.30 -6.95 0.32
N VAL A 273 -3.17 -7.26 -0.63
CA VAL A 273 -4.63 -7.17 -0.51
C VAL A 273 -5.25 -8.53 -0.83
N TYR A 274 -6.13 -9.02 0.04
CA TYR A 274 -6.82 -10.30 -0.11
C TYR A 274 -8.19 -10.29 0.55
N ALA A 275 -9.08 -11.20 0.14
CA ALA A 275 -10.40 -11.32 0.75
C ALA A 275 -10.34 -12.17 2.04
N THR A 276 -10.92 -11.67 3.13
CA THR A 276 -11.22 -12.52 4.31
C THR A 276 -12.42 -13.39 4.02
N ARG A 277 -12.19 -14.60 3.53
CA ARG A 277 -13.19 -15.69 3.65
C ARG A 277 -12.84 -16.52 4.89
N TYR A 278 -13.84 -17.22 5.43
CA TYR A 278 -13.81 -17.99 6.67
C TYR A 278 -12.69 -19.04 6.80
N ALA A 279 -11.95 -19.33 5.73
CA ALA A 279 -10.69 -20.07 5.76
C ALA A 279 -9.63 -19.23 5.05
N PHE A 280 -8.62 -18.76 5.77
CA PHE A 280 -7.44 -18.13 5.20
C PHE A 280 -6.54 -19.25 4.63
N PRO A 281 -6.54 -19.49 3.31
CA PRO A 281 -5.88 -20.67 2.75
C PRO A 281 -4.38 -20.60 3.01
N ALA A 282 -3.77 -21.71 3.41
CA ALA A 282 -2.36 -21.78 3.77
C ALA A 282 -1.43 -21.22 2.68
N LYS A 283 -1.78 -21.41 1.40
CA LYS A 283 -1.07 -20.86 0.22
C LYS A 283 -0.95 -19.32 0.23
N ILE A 284 -1.99 -18.60 0.66
CA ILE A 284 -2.00 -17.13 0.69
C ILE A 284 -1.08 -16.65 1.82
N ARG A 285 -1.18 -17.29 2.99
CA ARG A 285 -0.34 -16.96 4.15
C ARG A 285 1.13 -17.13 3.85
N VAL A 286 1.55 -18.31 3.37
CA VAL A 286 2.98 -18.56 3.11
C VAL A 286 3.56 -17.60 2.07
N MET A 287 2.77 -17.17 1.08
CA MET A 287 3.19 -16.13 0.13
C MET A 287 3.31 -14.77 0.80
N ILE A 288 2.35 -14.37 1.63
CA ILE A 288 2.41 -13.12 2.38
C ILE A 288 3.65 -13.10 3.27
N ASP A 289 3.89 -14.14 4.05
CA ASP A 289 5.02 -14.23 4.98
C ASP A 289 6.35 -14.18 4.22
N PHE A 290 6.42 -14.90 3.09
CA PHE A 290 7.58 -14.91 2.21
C PHE A 290 7.87 -13.52 1.62
N LEU A 291 6.85 -12.82 1.12
CA LEU A 291 7.01 -11.47 0.58
C LEU A 291 7.35 -10.47 1.67
N VAL A 292 6.73 -10.53 2.84
CA VAL A 292 7.05 -9.62 3.95
C VAL A 292 8.50 -9.80 4.39
N ALA A 293 8.97 -11.05 4.52
CA ALA A 293 10.36 -11.33 4.84
C ALA A 293 11.33 -10.81 3.76
N ALA A 294 10.97 -10.90 2.48
CA ALA A 294 11.82 -10.45 1.38
C ALA A 294 11.94 -8.92 1.25
N PHE A 295 11.03 -8.15 1.86
CA PHE A 295 11.00 -6.68 1.77
C PHE A 295 11.37 -5.98 3.10
N GLN A 296 11.71 -6.74 4.14
CA GLN A 296 12.20 -6.22 5.42
C GLN A 296 13.71 -6.46 5.60
N PRO A 297 14.41 -5.60 6.37
CA PRO A 297 13.94 -4.38 7.03
C PRO A 297 13.90 -3.15 6.12
N ARG A 298 14.42 -3.25 4.90
CA ARG A 298 14.44 -2.18 3.89
C ARG A 298 14.00 -2.73 2.54
N PRO A 299 13.31 -1.93 1.71
CA PRO A 299 12.94 -2.38 0.39
C PRO A 299 14.18 -2.56 -0.51
N PRO A 300 14.13 -3.44 -1.53
CA PRO A 300 15.28 -3.76 -2.38
C PRO A 300 15.87 -2.57 -3.15
N TRP A 301 15.06 -1.55 -3.42
CA TRP A 301 15.47 -0.34 -4.14
C TRP A 301 16.00 0.79 -3.24
N ALA A 302 15.93 0.64 -1.90
CA ALA A 302 16.44 1.68 -1.01
C ALA A 302 17.96 1.79 -1.23
N THR A 303 18.39 2.96 -1.72
CA THR A 303 19.81 3.28 -1.80
C THR A 303 20.42 3.18 -0.39
N PRO A 304 21.58 2.53 -0.20
CA PRO A 304 22.25 2.58 1.09
C PRO A 304 22.46 4.05 1.46
N ALA A 305 21.99 4.45 2.65
CA ALA A 305 22.14 5.81 3.14
C ALA A 305 23.62 6.19 3.02
N SER A 306 23.91 7.19 2.18
CA SER A 306 25.21 7.82 2.11
C SER A 306 25.52 8.36 3.51
N GLY A 307 26.48 7.71 4.19
CA GLY A 307 27.04 8.19 5.46
C GLY A 307 27.89 9.42 5.26
#